data_AF-A0A097ENC6-F1
#
_entry.id   AF-A0A097ENC6-F1
#
_cell.length_a   1.000
_cell.length_b   1.000
_cell.length_c   1.000
_cell.angle_alpha   90.00
_cell.angle_beta   90.00
_cell.angle_gamma   90.00
#
_symmetry.space_group_name_H-M   'P 1'
#
loop_
_entity.id
_entity.type
_entity.pdbx_description
1 polymer ?
#
loop_
_entity_poly.entity_id
_entity_poly.type
_entity_poly.pdbx_seq_one_letter_code
_entity_poly.pdbx_strand_id
1 'polypeptide(L)'
;MSIAYDTFIPSVLASALPVEPIGDKIIPIPEITNHGAKTDTNPSYTQDYGKGVYSDTHNTVDYVYSGVYIINTLTPNDSEGHIFNFGTFSDDVSINAYVWNATNEVQTLSSKTFIGDTSNIDINYDTITLKPTQEILVTITASADGDPIIDGTVTSNYTTTATPIKVQGSRVLVWIFEQNKEKSDSFEFLTNISQAYDREYRTALREVPSFKANRSYQLIDQEGYALLNEYARKSFKSKYSFPLWEKSKYFYKELTIGTTAIDYEEIYNESFEDSLNILIYKDNRNYEVVQIDNISGDTINLRAEVKNYYDRFQIVPLYSGFVKNISIQNINKYSTFDVQIITNQIPKENGNIPFTTYNNLYVNDWIYTEEQSREVTQDTNIITSGMGLFDISENRFYNNDIFGIQHIIDTTLLEDFKAFIFDCNGQQKPFWLLSRKDEFEFLGFNGTNYSQILIDSYTTATGFNDAHIYFLDAEGNYHFRKVTNIDNTANYNFTLTLDTALASDISVVQTGFMLLVRLNSDIVTIEDISSRTHKVNLSCLRLHREEKEL
;
A
#
# COMPACT_ATOMS: atom_id res chain seq x y z
N MET A 1 30.16 -36.14 30.99
CA MET A 1 29.68 -36.73 29.72
C MET A 1 29.32 -35.54 28.85
N SER A 2 30.27 -35.12 28.01
CA SER A 2 30.25 -33.88 27.22
C SER A 2 29.82 -34.24 25.80
N ILE A 3 28.82 -33.57 25.26
CA ILE A 3 28.38 -33.73 23.87
C ILE A 3 28.67 -32.40 23.18
N ALA A 4 29.63 -32.45 22.25
CA ALA A 4 30.11 -31.33 21.46
C ALA A 4 29.17 -31.06 20.28
N TYR A 5 28.96 -29.77 19.98
CA TYR A 5 28.35 -29.28 18.75
C TYR A 5 29.44 -29.15 17.68
N ASP A 6 29.30 -29.90 16.58
CA ASP A 6 30.12 -29.74 15.38
C ASP A 6 29.57 -28.60 14.50
N THR A 7 30.36 -27.55 14.36
CA THR A 7 30.20 -26.47 13.37
C THR A 7 30.69 -26.92 12.00
N PHE A 8 29.78 -26.95 11.02
CA PHE A 8 30.13 -27.15 9.60
C PHE A 8 30.42 -25.79 8.94
N ILE A 9 31.66 -25.58 8.50
CA ILE A 9 32.08 -24.47 7.64
C ILE A 9 32.34 -25.06 6.24
N PRO A 10 31.66 -24.62 5.17
CA PRO A 10 32.04 -24.98 3.82
C PRO A 10 33.09 -24.00 3.28
N SER A 11 34.32 -24.50 3.12
CA SER A 11 35.38 -23.89 2.31
C SER A 11 35.05 -24.01 0.82
N VAL A 12 34.95 -22.89 0.11
CA VAL A 12 34.94 -22.88 -1.37
C VAL A 12 36.24 -22.30 -1.89
N LEU A 13 36.97 -23.14 -2.61
CA LEU A 13 38.19 -22.86 -3.34
C LEU A 13 37.95 -21.83 -4.46
N ALA A 14 38.83 -20.83 -4.52
CA ALA A 14 38.95 -19.91 -5.63
C ALA A 14 39.59 -20.61 -6.85
N SER A 15 38.89 -20.59 -7.99
CA SER A 15 39.49 -20.79 -9.32
C SER A 15 39.22 -19.55 -10.16
N ALA A 16 40.24 -18.70 -10.30
CA ALA A 16 40.21 -17.52 -11.15
C ALA A 16 40.27 -17.94 -12.63
N LEU A 17 39.30 -17.48 -13.43
CA LEU A 17 39.36 -17.48 -14.90
C LEU A 17 39.90 -16.12 -15.37
N PRO A 18 40.71 -16.05 -16.44
CA PRO A 18 41.35 -14.82 -16.88
C PRO A 18 40.36 -13.92 -17.64
N VAL A 19 40.36 -12.63 -17.28
CA VAL A 19 39.66 -11.55 -17.99
C VAL A 19 40.53 -11.09 -19.15
N GLU A 20 40.07 -11.28 -20.39
CA GLU A 20 40.66 -10.61 -21.56
C GLU A 20 40.16 -9.15 -21.63
N PRO A 21 41.02 -8.19 -22.00
CA PRO A 21 40.63 -6.78 -22.11
C PRO A 21 39.84 -6.55 -23.40
N ILE A 22 38.57 -6.15 -23.27
CA ILE A 22 37.76 -5.65 -24.38
C ILE A 22 38.31 -4.29 -24.79
N GLY A 23 38.86 -4.22 -26.00
CA GLY A 23 39.39 -2.98 -26.58
C GLY A 23 38.29 -1.95 -26.85
N ASP A 24 38.57 -0.71 -26.47
CA ASP A 24 37.78 0.48 -26.78
C ASP A 24 37.60 0.66 -28.29
N LYS A 25 36.44 0.25 -28.80
CA LYS A 25 35.93 0.73 -30.09
C LYS A 25 35.03 1.94 -29.84
N ILE A 26 35.63 3.12 -30.01
CA ILE A 26 34.92 4.39 -30.14
C ILE A 26 34.07 4.32 -31.41
N ILE A 27 32.75 4.28 -31.24
CA ILE A 27 31.78 4.44 -32.33
C ILE A 27 31.51 5.95 -32.47
N PRO A 28 31.74 6.56 -33.65
CA PRO A 28 31.49 7.98 -33.83
C PRO A 28 29.99 8.28 -33.82
N ILE A 29 29.59 9.20 -32.95
CA ILE A 29 28.25 9.81 -32.90
C ILE A 29 28.13 10.71 -34.15
N PRO A 30 27.08 10.59 -34.99
CA PRO A 30 26.87 11.53 -36.08
C PRO A 30 26.51 12.92 -35.55
N GLU A 31 27.15 13.96 -36.10
CA GLU A 31 26.93 15.36 -35.78
C GLU A 31 25.45 15.76 -35.87
N ILE A 32 24.92 16.27 -34.76
CA ILE A 32 23.62 16.95 -34.74
C ILE A 32 23.81 18.28 -35.47
N THR A 33 23.27 18.36 -36.69
CA THR A 33 23.22 19.60 -37.46
C THR A 33 22.14 20.51 -36.86
N ASN A 34 22.55 21.62 -36.24
CA ASN A 34 21.64 22.65 -35.73
C ASN A 34 20.90 23.33 -36.90
N HIS A 35 19.63 22.98 -37.09
CA HIS A 35 18.75 23.73 -37.97
C HIS A 35 18.10 24.92 -37.22
N GLY A 36 18.49 26.11 -37.67
CA GLY A 36 17.90 27.45 -37.50
C GLY A 36 16.70 27.63 -36.57
N ALA A 37 16.91 28.41 -35.51
CA ALA A 37 15.88 29.12 -34.77
C ALA A 37 15.05 30.00 -35.73
N LYS A 38 13.73 29.78 -35.78
CA LYS A 38 12.79 30.78 -36.27
C LYS A 38 12.43 31.71 -35.12
N THR A 39 12.71 32.99 -35.31
CA THR A 39 12.32 34.10 -34.45
C THR A 39 10.80 34.26 -34.41
N ASP A 40 10.22 34.13 -33.21
CA ASP A 40 8.85 34.56 -32.93
C ASP A 40 8.76 36.09 -33.05
N THR A 41 7.94 36.54 -34.00
CA THR A 41 7.51 37.93 -34.08
C THR A 41 6.36 38.15 -33.10
N ASN A 42 6.63 38.90 -32.03
CA ASN A 42 5.63 39.56 -31.19
C ASN A 42 4.61 40.35 -32.04
N PRO A 43 3.29 40.18 -31.86
CA PRO A 43 2.34 41.17 -32.33
C PRO A 43 2.37 42.38 -31.39
N SER A 44 2.64 43.54 -32.00
CA SER A 44 2.65 44.86 -31.38
C SER A 44 1.23 45.27 -30.97
N TYR A 45 1.05 45.63 -29.70
CA TYR A 45 -0.16 46.32 -29.25
C TYR A 45 -0.13 47.76 -29.78
N THR A 46 -1.03 48.07 -30.71
CA THR A 46 -1.36 49.45 -31.07
C THR A 46 -2.65 49.84 -30.32
N GLN A 47 -2.52 50.76 -29.37
CA GLN A 47 -3.65 51.48 -28.78
C GLN A 47 -4.20 52.44 -29.84
N ASP A 48 -5.48 52.31 -30.18
CA ASP A 48 -6.19 53.34 -30.95
C ASP A 48 -7.44 53.80 -30.18
N TYR A 49 -7.50 55.11 -29.94
CA TYR A 49 -8.55 55.79 -29.21
C TYR A 49 -9.64 56.24 -30.19
N GLY A 50 -10.79 55.57 -30.14
CA GLY A 50 -12.13 56.13 -30.35
C GLY A 50 -12.45 56.92 -31.64
N LYS A 51 -13.34 56.37 -32.47
CA LYS A 51 -14.65 56.96 -32.84
C LYS A 51 -15.35 56.06 -33.86
N GLY A 52 -16.61 55.73 -33.57
CA GLY A 52 -17.32 54.63 -34.20
C GLY A 52 -17.82 54.87 -35.62
N VAL A 53 -18.11 53.75 -36.27
CA VAL A 53 -19.25 53.55 -37.16
C VAL A 53 -19.71 52.10 -36.91
N TYR A 54 -20.95 51.95 -36.44
CA TYR A 54 -21.65 50.66 -36.44
C TYR A 54 -21.82 50.19 -37.88
N SER A 55 -21.15 49.10 -38.26
CA SER A 55 -21.67 48.20 -39.28
C SER A 55 -21.60 46.79 -38.69
N ASP A 56 -22.73 46.37 -38.13
CA ASP A 56 -22.94 45.01 -37.65
C ASP A 56 -23.06 44.08 -38.86
N THR A 57 -21.92 43.71 -39.44
CA THR A 57 -21.81 42.51 -40.26
C THR A 57 -21.53 41.36 -39.30
N HIS A 58 -22.59 40.66 -38.91
CA HIS A 58 -22.48 39.29 -38.43
C HIS A 58 -21.79 38.48 -39.53
N ASN A 59 -20.46 38.41 -39.50
CA ASN A 59 -19.72 37.33 -40.12
C ASN A 59 -20.05 36.09 -39.28
N THR A 60 -21.16 35.43 -39.59
CA THR A 60 -21.27 34.00 -39.37
C THR A 60 -20.07 33.39 -40.07
N VAL A 61 -19.06 33.01 -39.29
CA VAL A 61 -18.05 32.07 -39.75
C VAL A 61 -18.82 30.79 -39.99
N ASP A 62 -19.29 30.61 -41.23
CA ASP A 62 -19.79 29.32 -41.69
C ASP A 62 -18.60 28.36 -41.58
N TYR A 63 -18.57 27.59 -40.50
CA TYR A 63 -17.73 26.41 -40.42
C TYR A 63 -18.23 25.47 -41.51
N VAL A 64 -17.61 25.54 -42.69
CA VAL A 64 -17.82 24.54 -43.73
C VAL A 64 -17.23 23.24 -43.21
N TYR A 65 -18.06 22.43 -42.57
CA TYR A 65 -17.69 21.08 -42.16
C TYR A 65 -17.40 20.28 -43.43
N SER A 66 -16.12 20.00 -43.68
CA SER A 66 -15.66 19.26 -44.86
C SER A 66 -15.03 17.95 -44.42
N GLY A 67 -15.85 16.94 -44.16
CA GLY A 67 -15.35 15.58 -43.93
C GLY A 67 -16.29 14.68 -43.15
N VAL A 68 -15.76 13.52 -42.76
CA VAL A 68 -16.40 12.61 -41.82
C VAL A 68 -15.81 12.86 -40.42
N TYR A 69 -16.66 12.98 -39.41
CA TYR A 69 -16.27 13.21 -38.02
C TYR A 69 -16.70 12.04 -37.15
N ILE A 70 -15.91 11.75 -36.10
CA ILE A 70 -16.26 10.74 -35.10
C ILE A 70 -16.28 11.43 -33.74
N ILE A 71 -17.48 11.61 -33.19
CA ILE A 71 -17.77 12.53 -32.09
C ILE A 71 -18.20 11.72 -30.86
N ASN A 72 -17.59 12.01 -29.72
CA ASN A 72 -18.06 11.53 -28.42
C ASN A 72 -19.14 12.48 -27.88
N THR A 73 -20.15 11.95 -27.19
CA THR A 73 -21.33 12.70 -26.72
C THR A 73 -21.06 13.78 -25.67
N LEU A 74 -19.82 14.03 -25.23
CA LEU A 74 -19.55 14.84 -24.03
C LEU A 74 -18.36 15.83 -24.06
N THR A 75 -17.68 16.13 -25.17
CA THR A 75 -16.66 17.21 -25.15
C THR A 75 -16.47 17.92 -26.49
N PRO A 76 -16.45 19.27 -26.51
CA PRO A 76 -16.23 20.03 -27.74
C PRO A 76 -14.75 20.11 -28.12
N ASN A 77 -14.52 19.89 -29.42
CA ASN A 77 -13.33 20.12 -30.25
C ASN A 77 -12.20 20.96 -29.63
N ASP A 78 -11.16 20.29 -29.17
CA ASP A 78 -9.79 20.81 -29.17
C ASP A 78 -9.11 20.54 -30.51
N SER A 79 -8.20 21.44 -30.90
CA SER A 79 -7.51 21.50 -32.20
C SER A 79 -6.57 20.31 -32.49
N GLU A 80 -6.55 19.28 -31.64
CA GLU A 80 -5.68 18.11 -31.70
C GLU A 80 -6.39 16.81 -32.12
N GLY A 81 -7.71 16.87 -32.39
CA GLY A 81 -8.54 15.72 -32.78
C GLY A 81 -9.27 15.09 -31.60
N HIS A 82 -10.37 14.38 -31.86
CA HIS A 82 -11.18 13.78 -30.78
C HIS A 82 -10.39 12.72 -30.01
N ILE A 83 -10.26 12.92 -28.69
CA ILE A 83 -9.62 11.98 -27.76
C ILE A 83 -10.69 11.09 -27.13
N PHE A 84 -10.52 9.78 -27.28
CA PHE A 84 -11.32 8.76 -26.60
C PHE A 84 -10.46 8.13 -25.51
N ASN A 85 -10.77 8.46 -24.27
CA ASN A 85 -10.05 7.95 -23.10
C ASN A 85 -10.87 6.86 -22.42
N PHE A 86 -10.36 5.63 -22.42
CA PHE A 86 -10.95 4.48 -21.71
C PHE A 86 -10.69 4.50 -20.21
N GLY A 87 -9.85 5.42 -19.72
CA GLY A 87 -9.39 5.43 -18.34
C GLY A 87 -8.56 4.19 -18.01
N THR A 88 -8.66 3.75 -16.76
CA THR A 88 -7.99 2.54 -16.28
C THR A 88 -9.01 1.42 -16.13
N PHE A 89 -8.79 0.27 -16.77
CA PHE A 89 -9.77 -0.81 -16.80
C PHE A 89 -9.15 -2.20 -16.70
N SER A 90 -9.91 -3.17 -16.16
CA SER A 90 -9.51 -4.58 -15.99
C SER A 90 -10.45 -5.58 -16.68
N ASP A 91 -11.53 -5.10 -17.31
CA ASP A 91 -12.44 -5.86 -18.19
C ASP A 91 -12.67 -5.04 -19.47
N ASP A 92 -13.21 -5.64 -20.52
CA ASP A 92 -13.47 -4.97 -21.80
C ASP A 92 -14.31 -3.68 -21.60
N VAL A 93 -13.88 -2.57 -22.20
CA VAL A 93 -14.58 -1.29 -22.12
C VAL A 93 -15.04 -0.84 -23.49
N SER A 94 -16.29 -0.39 -23.57
CA SER A 94 -16.89 0.14 -24.78
C SER A 94 -17.37 1.58 -24.61
N ILE A 95 -17.05 2.43 -25.57
CA ILE A 95 -17.51 3.83 -25.65
C ILE A 95 -18.35 3.97 -26.92
N ASN A 96 -19.52 4.59 -26.79
CA ASN A 96 -20.36 4.92 -27.94
C ASN A 96 -19.92 6.25 -28.55
N ALA A 97 -19.80 6.28 -29.88
CA ALA A 97 -19.42 7.45 -30.66
C ALA A 97 -20.37 7.62 -31.85
N TYR A 98 -20.57 8.84 -32.31
CA TYR A 98 -21.32 9.12 -33.52
C TYR A 98 -20.38 9.34 -34.69
N VAL A 99 -20.62 8.66 -35.81
CA VAL A 99 -19.93 8.93 -37.07
C VAL A 99 -20.87 9.76 -37.94
N TRP A 100 -20.45 10.97 -38.28
CA TRP A 100 -21.24 11.90 -39.08
C TRP A 100 -20.53 12.25 -40.38
N ASN A 101 -21.20 12.04 -41.51
CA ASN A 101 -20.73 12.50 -42.81
C ASN A 101 -21.22 13.93 -43.07
N ALA A 102 -20.37 14.93 -42.84
CA ALA A 102 -20.70 16.32 -43.13
C ALA A 102 -20.49 16.71 -44.61
N THR A 103 -20.01 15.79 -45.45
CA THR A 103 -19.82 16.06 -46.88
C THR A 103 -21.14 15.94 -47.65
N ASN A 104 -21.19 16.58 -48.82
CA ASN A 104 -22.30 16.44 -49.78
C ASN A 104 -22.16 15.18 -50.66
N GLU A 105 -21.16 14.34 -50.41
CA GLU A 105 -20.87 13.14 -51.17
C GLU A 105 -21.06 11.88 -50.31
N VAL A 106 -21.27 10.74 -50.97
CA VAL A 106 -21.33 9.46 -50.28
C VAL A 106 -19.92 9.07 -49.86
N GLN A 107 -19.72 8.79 -48.57
CA GLN A 107 -18.43 8.34 -48.03
C GLN A 107 -18.49 6.86 -47.70
N THR A 108 -17.59 6.06 -48.27
CA THR A 108 -17.45 4.64 -47.92
C THR A 108 -16.15 4.42 -47.18
N LEU A 109 -16.20 3.72 -46.04
CA LEU A 109 -15.00 3.31 -45.33
C LEU A 109 -14.23 2.29 -46.17
N SER A 110 -12.97 2.58 -46.43
CA SER A 110 -12.07 1.74 -47.24
C SER A 110 -11.13 0.89 -46.38
N SER A 111 -10.66 1.41 -45.25
CA SER A 111 -9.79 0.73 -44.31
C SER A 111 -9.70 1.48 -42.98
N LYS A 112 -9.16 0.80 -41.97
CA LYS A 112 -8.71 1.40 -40.72
C LYS A 112 -7.20 1.24 -40.62
N THR A 113 -6.50 2.29 -40.20
CA THR A 113 -5.07 2.22 -39.91
C THR A 113 -4.83 2.54 -38.44
N PHE A 114 -3.98 1.73 -37.82
CA PHE A 114 -3.68 1.77 -36.40
C PHE A 114 -2.21 2.16 -36.22
N ILE A 115 -1.95 3.24 -35.49
CA ILE A 115 -0.61 3.79 -35.27
C ILE A 115 -0.39 3.99 -33.77
N GLY A 116 0.75 3.56 -33.25
CA GLY A 116 1.07 3.64 -31.82
C GLY A 116 0.56 2.43 -31.04
N ASP A 117 0.35 2.61 -29.74
CA ASP A 117 -0.03 1.54 -28.82
C ASP A 117 -1.56 1.35 -28.85
N THR A 118 -2.07 0.72 -29.92
CA THR A 118 -3.51 0.49 -30.15
C THR A 118 -3.89 -0.99 -30.21
N SER A 119 -3.13 -1.87 -29.56
CA SER A 119 -3.41 -3.31 -29.57
C SER A 119 -4.81 -3.59 -29.01
N ASN A 120 -5.53 -4.51 -29.67
CA ASN A 120 -6.88 -4.97 -29.29
C ASN A 120 -7.90 -3.84 -29.02
N ILE A 121 -7.82 -2.78 -29.82
CA ILE A 121 -8.86 -1.77 -29.96
C ILE A 121 -9.62 -2.09 -31.24
N ASP A 122 -10.93 -2.16 -31.12
CA ASP A 122 -11.82 -2.33 -32.25
C ASP A 122 -12.85 -1.21 -32.31
N ILE A 123 -13.32 -0.93 -33.52
CA ILE A 123 -14.47 -0.08 -33.75
C ILE A 123 -15.48 -0.95 -34.49
N ASN A 124 -16.65 -1.17 -33.91
CA ASN A 124 -17.66 -2.14 -34.33
C ASN A 124 -18.33 -1.78 -35.68
N TYR A 125 -17.52 -1.69 -36.73
CA TYR A 125 -17.92 -1.56 -38.11
C TYR A 125 -16.76 -1.87 -39.07
N ASP A 126 -16.96 -2.82 -39.98
CA ASP A 126 -15.91 -3.17 -40.97
C ASP A 126 -16.17 -2.52 -42.33
N THR A 127 -17.44 -2.30 -42.68
CA THR A 127 -17.84 -1.62 -43.92
C THR A 127 -19.05 -0.73 -43.65
N ILE A 128 -18.89 0.57 -43.86
CA ILE A 128 -19.97 1.55 -43.73
C ILE A 128 -19.96 2.47 -44.93
N THR A 129 -21.14 2.68 -45.50
CA THR A 129 -21.40 3.72 -46.50
C THR A 129 -22.34 4.76 -45.91
N LEU A 130 -21.84 5.98 -45.73
CA LEU A 130 -22.58 7.12 -45.20
C LEU A 130 -23.10 7.96 -46.35
N LYS A 131 -24.42 8.18 -46.40
CA LYS A 131 -25.03 9.17 -47.29
C LYS A 131 -24.64 10.59 -46.85
N PRO A 132 -24.78 11.61 -47.71
CA PRO A 132 -24.62 13.00 -47.32
C PRO A 132 -25.43 13.30 -46.06
N THR A 133 -24.82 14.03 -45.12
CA THR A 133 -25.38 14.43 -43.81
C THR A 133 -25.85 13.30 -42.89
N GLN A 134 -25.57 12.03 -43.23
CA GLN A 134 -25.98 10.90 -42.41
C GLN A 134 -25.10 10.76 -41.17
N GLU A 135 -25.76 10.46 -40.05
CA GLU A 135 -25.15 10.11 -38.78
C GLU A 135 -25.50 8.68 -38.41
N ILE A 136 -24.55 7.97 -37.79
CA ILE A 136 -24.74 6.63 -37.25
C ILE A 136 -24.07 6.52 -35.88
N LEU A 137 -24.59 5.64 -35.03
CA LEU A 137 -23.97 5.29 -33.76
C LEU A 137 -23.02 4.10 -33.97
N VAL A 138 -21.82 4.21 -33.43
CA VAL A 138 -20.80 3.16 -33.45
C VAL A 138 -20.26 2.95 -32.05
N THR A 139 -19.67 1.77 -31.81
CA THR A 139 -19.05 1.44 -30.53
C THR A 139 -17.56 1.22 -30.74
N ILE A 140 -16.74 1.89 -29.96
CA ILE A 140 -15.30 1.68 -29.88
C ILE A 140 -15.05 0.84 -28.64
N THR A 141 -14.45 -0.34 -28.82
CA THR A 141 -14.18 -1.29 -27.74
C THR A 141 -12.68 -1.46 -27.55
N ALA A 142 -12.20 -1.34 -26.33
CA ALA A 142 -10.87 -1.74 -25.92
C ALA A 142 -10.98 -3.03 -25.11
N SER A 143 -10.38 -4.12 -25.61
CA SER A 143 -10.38 -5.37 -24.86
C SER A 143 -9.45 -5.29 -23.65
N ALA A 144 -9.75 -6.03 -22.58
CA ALA A 144 -8.89 -6.24 -21.42
C ALA A 144 -7.56 -6.90 -21.79
N ASP A 145 -7.56 -7.73 -22.85
CA ASP A 145 -6.34 -8.29 -23.40
C ASP A 145 -5.65 -7.25 -24.28
N GLY A 146 -4.34 -7.07 -24.13
CA GLY A 146 -3.54 -6.18 -24.96
C GLY A 146 -2.34 -5.58 -24.24
N ASP A 147 -1.81 -4.50 -24.79
CA ASP A 147 -0.72 -3.76 -24.16
C ASP A 147 -1.24 -2.91 -22.99
N PRO A 148 -0.45 -2.79 -21.91
CA PRO A 148 -0.89 -2.16 -20.65
C PRO A 148 -1.18 -0.66 -20.77
N ILE A 149 -0.59 -0.01 -21.76
CA ILE A 149 -0.81 1.40 -22.08
C ILE A 149 -1.45 1.45 -23.46
N ILE A 150 -2.54 2.19 -23.57
CA ILE A 150 -3.13 2.59 -24.83
C ILE A 150 -2.76 4.05 -25.04
N ASP A 151 -1.95 4.33 -26.05
CA ASP A 151 -1.71 5.68 -26.55
C ASP A 151 -1.38 5.59 -28.04
N GLY A 152 -2.39 5.88 -28.85
CA GLY A 152 -2.24 5.80 -30.29
C GLY A 152 -3.38 6.44 -31.04
N THR A 153 -3.32 6.33 -32.36
CA THR A 153 -4.27 6.94 -33.27
C THR A 153 -4.87 5.87 -34.17
N VAL A 154 -6.19 5.77 -34.15
CA VAL A 154 -6.96 4.97 -35.11
C VAL A 154 -7.48 5.90 -36.19
N THR A 155 -7.04 5.70 -37.43
CA THR A 155 -7.48 6.50 -38.57
C THR A 155 -8.47 5.70 -39.40
N SER A 156 -9.71 6.18 -39.48
CA SER A 156 -10.71 5.66 -40.40
C SER A 156 -10.53 6.31 -41.77
N ASN A 157 -10.18 5.52 -42.79
CA ASN A 157 -9.93 6.02 -44.14
C ASN A 157 -11.20 5.88 -44.99
N TYR A 158 -11.90 6.98 -45.23
CA TYR A 158 -13.04 7.06 -46.14
C TYR A 158 -12.58 7.42 -47.55
N THR A 159 -13.47 7.24 -48.53
CA THR A 159 -13.22 7.49 -49.96
C THR A 159 -12.54 8.83 -50.27
N THR A 160 -12.87 9.89 -49.56
CA THR A 160 -12.30 11.23 -49.82
C THR A 160 -11.63 11.88 -48.61
N THR A 161 -11.78 11.30 -47.42
CA THR A 161 -11.28 11.88 -46.15
C THR A 161 -10.74 10.82 -45.22
N ALA A 162 -9.70 11.16 -44.46
CA ALA A 162 -9.21 10.35 -43.36
C ALA A 162 -9.57 11.03 -42.04
N THR A 163 -10.13 10.27 -41.10
CA THR A 163 -10.57 10.78 -39.80
C THR A 163 -9.73 10.13 -38.70
N PRO A 164 -8.69 10.81 -38.19
CA PRO A 164 -7.89 10.31 -37.09
C PRO A 164 -8.65 10.46 -35.76
N ILE A 165 -8.58 9.44 -34.94
CA ILE A 165 -9.09 9.42 -33.57
C ILE A 165 -7.93 9.07 -32.65
N LYS A 166 -7.70 9.88 -31.62
CA LYS A 166 -6.74 9.53 -30.58
C LYS A 166 -7.42 8.65 -29.55
N VAL A 167 -6.83 7.50 -29.25
CA VAL A 167 -7.29 6.57 -28.22
C VAL A 167 -6.27 6.53 -27.10
N GLN A 168 -6.75 6.66 -25.86
CA GLN A 168 -5.92 6.65 -24.67
C GLN A 168 -6.54 5.78 -23.58
N GLY A 169 -5.71 5.18 -22.74
CA GLY A 169 -6.18 4.38 -21.61
C GLY A 169 -5.06 3.53 -21.00
N SER A 170 -5.38 2.81 -19.95
CA SER A 170 -4.46 1.86 -19.34
C SER A 170 -5.21 0.59 -18.93
N ARG A 171 -4.64 -0.56 -19.30
CA ARG A 171 -5.12 -1.87 -18.88
C ARG A 171 -4.46 -2.24 -17.55
N VAL A 172 -5.27 -2.75 -16.62
CA VAL A 172 -4.78 -3.35 -15.37
C VAL A 172 -4.64 -4.85 -15.58
N LEU A 173 -3.40 -5.33 -15.56
CA LEU A 173 -3.13 -6.75 -15.72
C LEU A 173 -3.52 -7.52 -14.46
N VAL A 174 -4.22 -8.63 -14.61
CA VAL A 174 -4.69 -9.41 -13.47
C VAL A 174 -3.60 -10.40 -13.07
N TRP A 175 -3.19 -10.37 -11.82
CA TRP A 175 -2.21 -11.32 -11.30
C TRP A 175 -2.90 -12.62 -10.89
N ILE A 176 -2.80 -13.67 -11.70
CA ILE A 176 -3.59 -14.90 -11.48
C ILE A 176 -2.87 -15.99 -10.68
N PHE A 177 -1.61 -15.79 -10.29
CA PHE A 177 -0.84 -16.81 -9.58
C PHE A 177 -1.26 -16.92 -8.11
N GLU A 178 -1.53 -18.14 -7.65
CA GLU A 178 -1.83 -18.44 -6.25
C GLU A 178 -0.57 -18.40 -5.38
N GLN A 179 -0.62 -17.65 -4.28
CA GLN A 179 0.52 -17.45 -3.39
C GLN A 179 0.80 -18.67 -2.51
N ASN A 180 2.07 -18.88 -2.17
CA ASN A 180 2.48 -19.78 -1.10
C ASN A 180 2.09 -19.22 0.27
N LYS A 181 2.18 -20.06 1.31
CA LYS A 181 1.81 -19.68 2.68
C LYS A 181 2.71 -18.60 3.29
N GLU A 182 3.97 -18.54 2.85
CA GLU A 182 4.92 -17.56 3.36
C GLU A 182 4.65 -16.20 2.71
N LYS A 183 4.31 -15.22 3.54
CA LYS A 183 4.11 -13.84 3.12
C LYS A 183 4.60 -12.86 4.16
N SER A 184 4.90 -11.66 3.68
CA SER A 184 5.28 -10.53 4.52
C SER A 184 4.59 -9.28 4.03
N ASP A 185 3.92 -8.60 4.96
CA ASP A 185 3.14 -7.39 4.75
C ASP A 185 3.83 -6.23 5.48
N SER A 186 4.27 -5.21 4.75
CA SER A 186 4.88 -4.02 5.33
C SER A 186 4.00 -2.79 5.11
N PHE A 187 3.77 -2.04 6.20
CA PHE A 187 3.07 -0.76 6.20
C PHE A 187 4.09 0.34 6.44
N GLU A 188 4.21 1.26 5.49
CA GLU A 188 5.13 2.39 5.55
C GLU A 188 4.36 3.70 5.70
N PHE A 189 4.36 4.20 6.93
CA PHE A 189 3.94 5.55 7.27
C PHE A 189 4.99 6.56 6.81
N LEU A 190 4.70 7.84 7.00
CA LEU A 190 5.68 8.89 6.74
C LEU A 190 5.49 10.00 7.75
N THR A 191 6.41 10.09 8.70
CA THR A 191 6.36 11.11 9.75
C THR A 191 7.49 12.10 9.54
N ASN A 192 7.15 13.39 9.43
CA ASN A 192 8.15 14.45 9.49
C ASN A 192 8.47 14.75 10.95
N ILE A 193 9.77 14.81 11.27
CA ILE A 193 10.26 15.04 12.62
C ILE A 193 11.07 16.34 12.61
N SER A 194 10.57 17.35 13.31
CA SER A 194 11.26 18.61 13.54
C SER A 194 11.78 18.64 14.98
N GLN A 195 13.10 18.57 15.12
CA GLN A 195 13.77 18.53 16.42
C GLN A 195 14.39 19.89 16.75
N ALA A 196 14.10 20.36 17.96
CA ALA A 196 14.82 21.42 18.66
C ALA A 196 15.67 20.80 19.78
N TYR A 197 16.39 21.64 20.53
CA TYR A 197 17.29 21.18 21.61
C TYR A 197 16.52 20.55 22.79
N ASP A 198 15.34 21.10 23.12
CA ASP A 198 14.50 20.72 24.26
C ASP A 198 13.14 20.12 23.85
N ARG A 199 12.77 20.22 22.57
CA ARG A 199 11.43 19.88 22.08
C ARG A 199 11.50 19.18 20.74
N GLU A 200 10.46 18.42 20.46
CA GLU A 200 10.29 17.78 19.18
C GLU A 200 8.84 17.92 18.73
N TYR A 201 8.66 18.20 17.45
CA TYR A 201 7.37 18.24 16.79
C TYR A 201 7.32 17.19 15.68
N ARG A 202 6.21 16.44 15.62
CA ARG A 202 5.99 15.41 14.61
C ARG A 202 4.69 15.64 13.86
N THR A 203 4.70 15.36 12.57
CA THR A 203 3.50 15.43 11.73
C THR A 203 3.51 14.28 10.75
N ALA A 204 2.44 13.48 10.77
CA ALA A 204 2.23 12.49 9.73
C ALA A 204 1.94 13.20 8.40
N LEU A 205 2.69 12.84 7.37
CA LEU A 205 2.58 13.37 6.01
C LEU A 205 1.62 12.55 5.13
N ARG A 206 1.24 11.34 5.60
CA ARG A 206 0.29 10.46 4.92
C ARG A 206 -0.92 10.24 5.81
N GLU A 207 -2.10 10.28 5.21
CA GLU A 207 -3.34 9.83 5.86
C GLU A 207 -3.43 8.30 5.88
N VAL A 208 -2.84 7.65 4.87
CA VAL A 208 -2.89 6.20 4.65
C VAL A 208 -1.47 5.71 4.35
N PRO A 209 -0.97 4.65 5.01
CA PRO A 209 0.39 4.17 4.76
C PRO A 209 0.56 3.61 3.35
N SER A 210 1.79 3.60 2.85
CA SER A 210 2.12 2.82 1.66
C SER A 210 2.17 1.34 2.06
N PHE A 211 1.44 0.50 1.35
CA PHE A 211 1.44 -0.94 1.57
C PHE A 211 2.43 -1.63 0.64
N LYS A 212 3.26 -2.51 1.20
CA LYS A 212 4.16 -3.38 0.45
C LYS A 212 3.85 -4.83 0.79
N ALA A 213 3.39 -5.58 -0.18
CA ALA A 213 3.17 -7.01 -0.07
C ALA A 213 4.35 -7.74 -0.71
N ASN A 214 5.05 -8.55 0.08
CA ASN A 214 5.99 -9.53 -0.41
C ASN A 214 5.29 -10.88 -0.41
N ARG A 215 5.25 -11.51 -1.59
CA ARG A 215 4.58 -12.79 -1.80
C ARG A 215 5.50 -13.75 -2.52
N SER A 216 5.55 -14.98 -2.04
CA SER A 216 6.25 -16.07 -2.69
C SER A 216 5.24 -16.96 -3.41
N TYR A 217 5.62 -17.49 -4.56
CA TYR A 217 4.77 -18.31 -5.41
C TYR A 217 5.53 -19.54 -5.88
N GLN A 218 4.81 -20.63 -6.17
CA GLN A 218 5.37 -21.83 -6.77
C GLN A 218 4.61 -22.19 -8.05
N LEU A 219 5.35 -22.27 -9.16
CA LEU A 219 4.83 -22.75 -10.44
C LEU A 219 5.17 -24.23 -10.60
N ILE A 220 4.13 -24.97 -10.98
CA ILE A 220 4.21 -26.42 -11.21
C ILE A 220 4.20 -26.72 -12.72
N ASP A 221 3.70 -25.81 -13.53
CA ASP A 221 3.37 -26.00 -14.94
C ASP A 221 4.19 -25.11 -15.90
N GLN A 222 4.37 -25.60 -17.13
CA GLN A 222 5.05 -24.87 -18.20
C GLN A 222 4.30 -23.60 -18.61
N GLU A 223 2.96 -23.65 -18.53
CA GLU A 223 2.08 -22.56 -18.95
C GLU A 223 2.16 -21.38 -17.98
N GLY A 224 2.07 -21.64 -16.67
CA GLY A 224 2.34 -20.64 -15.64
C GLY A 224 3.70 -19.97 -15.80
N TYR A 225 4.75 -20.73 -16.16
CA TYR A 225 6.07 -20.15 -16.43
C TYR A 225 6.11 -19.25 -17.67
N ALA A 226 5.44 -19.65 -18.76
CA ALA A 226 5.34 -18.82 -19.96
C ALA A 226 4.60 -17.50 -19.66
N LEU A 227 3.50 -17.58 -18.91
CA LEU A 227 2.72 -16.42 -18.49
C LEU A 227 3.52 -15.51 -17.56
N LEU A 228 4.27 -16.07 -16.61
CA LEU A 228 5.12 -15.30 -15.70
C LEU A 228 6.17 -14.51 -16.49
N ASN A 229 6.76 -15.08 -17.54
CA ASN A 229 7.72 -14.36 -18.39
C ASN A 229 7.06 -13.21 -19.14
N GLU A 230 5.83 -13.37 -19.60
CA GLU A 230 5.07 -12.29 -20.21
C GLU A 230 4.79 -11.18 -19.19
N TYR A 231 4.35 -11.56 -17.99
CA TYR A 231 4.08 -10.61 -16.92
C TYR A 231 5.36 -9.88 -16.53
N ALA A 232 6.47 -10.57 -16.31
CA ALA A 232 7.76 -9.97 -15.99
C ALA A 232 8.23 -8.94 -17.03
N ARG A 233 7.96 -9.19 -18.33
CA ARG A 233 8.26 -8.22 -19.41
C ARG A 233 7.37 -6.98 -19.35
N LYS A 234 6.09 -7.13 -18.98
CA LYS A 234 5.12 -6.03 -18.85
C LYS A 234 5.19 -5.33 -17.49
N SER A 235 5.84 -5.94 -16.49
CA SER A 235 5.71 -5.63 -15.06
C SER A 235 6.02 -4.19 -14.68
N PHE A 236 7.11 -3.62 -15.22
CA PHE A 236 7.63 -2.33 -14.75
C PHE A 236 6.91 -1.10 -15.35
N LYS A 237 6.00 -1.30 -16.30
CA LYS A 237 5.25 -0.22 -16.96
C LYS A 237 3.76 -0.21 -16.64
N SER A 238 3.29 -1.22 -15.90
CA SER A 238 1.87 -1.55 -15.82
C SER A 238 1.38 -1.59 -14.39
N LYS A 239 0.13 -1.20 -14.20
CA LYS A 239 -0.60 -1.48 -12.97
C LYS A 239 -1.10 -2.92 -13.03
N TYR A 240 -1.02 -3.63 -11.91
CA TYR A 240 -1.53 -4.98 -11.75
C TYR A 240 -2.66 -5.00 -10.72
N SER A 241 -3.66 -5.81 -10.95
CA SER A 241 -4.67 -6.19 -9.96
C SER A 241 -4.18 -7.44 -9.27
N PHE A 242 -3.80 -7.31 -8.00
CA PHE A 242 -3.30 -8.40 -7.18
C PHE A 242 -4.42 -9.00 -6.32
N PRO A 243 -4.61 -10.33 -6.39
CA PRO A 243 -5.53 -11.04 -5.52
C PRO A 243 -4.95 -11.15 -4.11
N LEU A 244 -5.77 -10.84 -3.10
CA LEU A 244 -5.50 -11.28 -1.73
C LEU A 244 -6.09 -12.67 -1.50
N TRP A 245 -5.32 -13.69 -1.86
CA TRP A 245 -5.71 -15.09 -1.70
C TRP A 245 -6.06 -15.47 -0.26
N GLU A 246 -5.48 -14.80 0.73
CA GLU A 246 -5.80 -14.97 2.15
C GLU A 246 -7.25 -14.59 2.50
N LYS A 247 -7.83 -13.64 1.77
CA LYS A 247 -9.20 -13.16 1.95
C LYS A 247 -10.18 -13.86 0.98
N SER A 248 -9.70 -14.83 0.21
CA SER A 248 -10.50 -15.58 -0.76
C SER A 248 -11.55 -16.49 -0.13
N LYS A 249 -12.58 -16.84 -0.91
CA LYS A 249 -13.66 -17.74 -0.49
C LYS A 249 -13.97 -18.76 -1.57
N TYR A 250 -14.09 -20.03 -1.17
CA TYR A 250 -14.45 -21.12 -2.06
C TYR A 250 -15.96 -21.33 -2.09
N PHE A 251 -16.50 -21.47 -3.30
CA PHE A 251 -17.88 -21.77 -3.57
C PHE A 251 -17.99 -23.14 -4.25
N TYR A 252 -18.78 -24.02 -3.63
CA TYR A 252 -19.05 -25.37 -4.12
C TYR A 252 -20.38 -25.48 -4.89
N LYS A 253 -20.96 -24.34 -5.26
CA LYS A 253 -22.18 -24.22 -6.07
C LYS A 253 -21.83 -23.80 -7.50
N GLU A 254 -22.69 -24.15 -8.43
CA GLU A 254 -22.54 -23.70 -9.82
C GLU A 254 -22.83 -22.19 -9.94
N LEU A 255 -22.09 -21.54 -10.83
CA LEU A 255 -22.32 -20.16 -11.26
C LEU A 255 -22.60 -20.17 -12.76
N THR A 256 -23.83 -19.81 -13.13
CA THR A 256 -24.28 -19.83 -14.52
C THR A 256 -23.94 -18.54 -15.24
N ILE A 257 -23.77 -18.62 -16.56
CA ILE A 257 -23.60 -17.45 -17.43
C ILE A 257 -24.82 -16.52 -17.28
N GLY A 258 -24.60 -15.21 -17.26
CA GLY A 258 -25.66 -14.21 -17.08
C GLY A 258 -25.97 -13.89 -15.60
N THR A 259 -25.31 -14.54 -14.65
CA THR A 259 -25.53 -14.27 -13.22
C THR A 259 -24.98 -12.90 -12.85
N THR A 260 -25.79 -12.09 -12.15
CA THR A 260 -25.41 -10.74 -11.68
C THR A 260 -25.34 -10.64 -10.15
N ALA A 261 -25.58 -11.75 -9.43
CA ALA A 261 -25.63 -11.77 -7.99
C ALA A 261 -25.04 -13.08 -7.46
N ILE A 262 -24.12 -12.98 -6.50
CA ILE A 262 -23.52 -14.14 -5.84
C ILE A 262 -23.91 -14.12 -4.37
N ASP A 263 -24.76 -15.06 -3.97
CA ASP A 263 -25.07 -15.25 -2.56
C ASP A 263 -23.88 -15.87 -1.83
N TYR A 264 -23.55 -15.33 -0.66
CA TYR A 264 -22.49 -15.77 0.24
C TYR A 264 -22.99 -15.75 1.69
N GLU A 265 -22.40 -16.56 2.57
CA GLU A 265 -22.85 -16.60 3.98
C GLU A 265 -22.30 -15.41 4.79
N GLU A 266 -23.14 -14.83 5.68
CA GLU A 266 -22.96 -13.56 6.43
C GLU A 266 -21.59 -13.36 7.12
N ILE A 267 -20.91 -14.45 7.49
CA ILE A 267 -19.62 -14.46 8.21
C ILE A 267 -18.45 -13.95 7.34
N TYR A 268 -18.67 -13.63 6.07
CA TYR A 268 -17.60 -13.32 5.11
C TYR A 268 -17.58 -11.88 4.56
N ASN A 269 -18.38 -10.97 5.12
CA ASN A 269 -18.53 -9.59 4.65
C ASN A 269 -17.27 -8.70 4.87
N GLU A 270 -16.33 -9.14 5.69
CA GLU A 270 -15.18 -8.30 6.11
C GLU A 270 -14.15 -8.03 5.00
N SER A 271 -14.17 -8.83 3.93
CA SER A 271 -13.13 -8.80 2.88
C SER A 271 -13.53 -8.07 1.59
N PHE A 272 -14.80 -7.71 1.44
CA PHE A 272 -15.37 -7.18 0.20
C PHE A 272 -15.97 -5.80 0.43
N GLU A 273 -15.88 -4.95 -0.59
CA GLU A 273 -16.35 -3.57 -0.56
C GLU A 273 -17.09 -3.23 -1.85
N ASP A 274 -18.00 -2.26 -1.76
CA ASP A 274 -18.66 -1.69 -2.94
C ASP A 274 -17.62 -1.15 -3.92
N SER A 275 -17.84 -1.35 -5.22
CA SER A 275 -16.91 -0.94 -6.29
C SER A 275 -15.54 -1.64 -6.29
N LEU A 276 -15.29 -2.61 -5.41
CA LEU A 276 -14.07 -3.43 -5.45
C LEU A 276 -14.09 -4.37 -6.65
N ASN A 277 -12.93 -4.58 -7.29
CA ASN A 277 -12.78 -5.61 -8.31
C ASN A 277 -12.59 -6.97 -7.62
N ILE A 278 -13.25 -8.00 -8.14
CA ILE A 278 -13.10 -9.37 -7.69
C ILE A 278 -12.65 -10.26 -8.84
N LEU A 279 -11.87 -11.27 -8.49
CA LEU A 279 -11.49 -12.37 -9.36
C LEU A 279 -12.42 -13.54 -9.08
N ILE A 280 -13.17 -13.99 -10.07
CA ILE A 280 -13.84 -15.28 -10.06
C ILE A 280 -12.87 -16.27 -10.69
N TYR A 281 -12.31 -17.14 -9.87
CA TYR A 281 -11.18 -18.00 -10.22
C TYR A 281 -11.56 -19.47 -10.14
N LYS A 282 -11.16 -20.25 -11.14
CA LYS A 282 -11.19 -21.71 -11.09
C LYS A 282 -9.82 -22.31 -11.40
N ASP A 283 -9.17 -21.81 -12.45
CA ASP A 283 -7.81 -22.18 -12.83
C ASP A 283 -7.16 -21.05 -13.65
N ASN A 284 -5.87 -21.18 -13.97
CA ASN A 284 -5.10 -20.19 -14.71
C ASN A 284 -5.65 -19.86 -16.12
N ARG A 285 -6.56 -20.69 -16.66
CA ARG A 285 -7.17 -20.48 -17.99
C ARG A 285 -8.63 -20.05 -17.90
N ASN A 286 -9.30 -20.38 -16.80
CA ASN A 286 -10.70 -20.09 -16.56
C ASN A 286 -10.83 -19.20 -15.32
N TYR A 287 -10.74 -17.91 -15.58
CA TYR A 287 -10.97 -16.85 -14.62
C TYR A 287 -11.66 -15.68 -15.31
N GLU A 288 -12.36 -14.87 -14.53
CA GLU A 288 -12.93 -13.60 -14.99
C GLU A 288 -12.80 -12.56 -13.89
N VAL A 289 -12.67 -11.30 -14.30
CA VAL A 289 -12.65 -10.16 -13.37
C VAL A 289 -13.94 -9.40 -13.50
N VAL A 290 -14.62 -9.21 -12.38
CA VAL A 290 -15.89 -8.51 -12.31
C VAL A 290 -15.81 -7.49 -11.18
N GLN A 291 -16.50 -6.36 -11.34
CA GLN A 291 -16.59 -5.35 -10.29
C GLN A 291 -17.86 -5.56 -9.45
N ILE A 292 -17.74 -5.41 -8.14
CA ILE A 292 -18.87 -5.36 -7.23
C ILE A 292 -19.63 -4.06 -7.45
N ASP A 293 -20.93 -4.13 -7.71
CA ASP A 293 -21.78 -2.94 -7.76
C ASP A 293 -22.11 -2.47 -6.34
N ASN A 294 -22.75 -3.35 -5.57
CA ASN A 294 -22.98 -3.17 -4.14
C ASN A 294 -23.08 -4.50 -3.40
N ILE A 295 -22.88 -4.45 -2.08
CA ILE A 295 -23.10 -5.57 -1.18
C ILE A 295 -24.41 -5.36 -0.43
N SER A 296 -25.34 -6.31 -0.59
CA SER A 296 -26.67 -6.27 0.01
C SER A 296 -26.88 -7.47 0.93
N GLY A 297 -26.54 -7.31 2.21
CA GLY A 297 -26.63 -8.39 3.19
C GLY A 297 -25.69 -9.54 2.81
N ASP A 298 -26.26 -10.66 2.41
CA ASP A 298 -25.57 -11.91 2.06
C ASP A 298 -25.37 -12.07 0.53
N THR A 299 -25.53 -11.00 -0.24
CA THR A 299 -25.42 -11.06 -1.70
C THR A 299 -24.46 -10.00 -2.21
N ILE A 300 -23.45 -10.45 -2.98
CA ILE A 300 -22.58 -9.56 -3.78
C ILE A 300 -23.27 -9.35 -5.12
N ASN A 301 -23.75 -8.14 -5.38
CA ASN A 301 -24.26 -7.79 -6.70
C ASN A 301 -23.11 -7.34 -7.59
N LEU A 302 -23.09 -7.84 -8.82
CA LEU A 302 -22.06 -7.61 -9.80
C LEU A 302 -22.50 -6.51 -10.77
N ARG A 303 -21.56 -5.64 -11.15
CA ARG A 303 -21.80 -4.58 -12.13
C ARG A 303 -21.98 -5.13 -13.56
N ALA A 304 -21.38 -6.29 -13.83
CA ALA A 304 -21.47 -7.00 -15.09
C ALA A 304 -21.91 -8.44 -14.85
N GLU A 305 -22.54 -9.04 -15.86
CA GLU A 305 -22.91 -10.44 -15.82
C GLU A 305 -21.69 -11.35 -15.97
N VAL A 306 -21.74 -12.48 -15.26
CA VAL A 306 -20.76 -13.57 -15.39
C VAL A 306 -20.75 -14.10 -16.82
N LYS A 307 -19.57 -14.14 -17.46
CA LYS A 307 -19.41 -14.53 -18.88
C LYS A 307 -19.19 -16.03 -19.03
N ASN A 308 -18.59 -16.67 -18.02
CA ASN A 308 -18.21 -18.08 -18.05
C ASN A 308 -19.06 -18.95 -17.10
N TYR A 309 -19.18 -20.23 -17.42
CA TYR A 309 -19.78 -21.20 -16.50
C TYR A 309 -18.72 -21.75 -15.53
N TYR A 310 -19.06 -21.78 -14.23
CA TYR A 310 -18.22 -22.37 -13.19
C TYR A 310 -18.99 -23.44 -12.42
N ASP A 311 -18.44 -24.65 -12.33
CA ASP A 311 -18.98 -25.72 -11.48
C ASP A 311 -18.58 -25.55 -10.01
N ARG A 312 -17.35 -25.05 -9.80
CA ARG A 312 -16.75 -24.65 -8.52
C ARG A 312 -15.82 -23.47 -8.80
N PHE A 313 -15.81 -22.50 -7.91
CA PHE A 313 -15.02 -21.30 -8.09
C PHE A 313 -14.59 -20.72 -6.75
N GLN A 314 -13.62 -19.82 -6.81
CA GLN A 314 -13.10 -19.06 -5.70
C GLN A 314 -13.28 -17.58 -6.03
N ILE A 315 -13.83 -16.81 -5.10
CA ILE A 315 -13.87 -15.35 -5.22
C ILE A 315 -12.68 -14.80 -4.45
N VAL A 316 -11.93 -13.91 -5.09
CA VAL A 316 -10.76 -13.27 -4.49
C VAL A 316 -10.84 -11.77 -4.68
N PRO A 317 -10.70 -10.95 -3.63
CA PRO A 317 -10.67 -9.51 -3.79
C PRO A 317 -9.37 -9.07 -4.48
N LEU A 318 -9.48 -8.14 -5.43
CA LEU A 318 -8.38 -7.62 -6.23
C LEU A 318 -8.04 -6.18 -5.85
N TYR A 319 -6.77 -5.93 -5.57
CA TYR A 319 -6.25 -4.61 -5.26
C TYR A 319 -5.24 -4.20 -6.32
N SER A 320 -5.38 -2.98 -6.83
CA SER A 320 -4.49 -2.50 -7.86
C SER A 320 -3.18 -1.98 -7.26
N GLY A 321 -2.04 -2.41 -7.77
CA GLY A 321 -0.71 -1.98 -7.34
C GLY A 321 0.31 -2.01 -8.48
N PHE A 322 1.56 -1.73 -8.14
CA PHE A 322 2.70 -1.82 -9.04
C PHE A 322 3.64 -2.92 -8.59
N VAL A 323 4.21 -3.64 -9.55
CA VAL A 323 5.31 -4.57 -9.30
C VAL A 323 6.60 -3.77 -9.17
N LYS A 324 7.28 -3.88 -8.01
CA LYS A 324 8.61 -3.29 -7.82
C LYS A 324 9.72 -4.25 -8.17
N ASN A 325 9.56 -5.53 -7.86
CA ASN A 325 10.57 -6.53 -8.12
C ASN A 325 9.93 -7.90 -8.34
N ILE A 326 10.51 -8.69 -9.25
CA ILE A 326 10.21 -10.11 -9.44
C ILE A 326 11.55 -10.85 -9.41
N SER A 327 11.71 -11.75 -8.46
CA SER A 327 12.86 -12.64 -8.35
C SER A 327 12.42 -14.05 -8.72
N ILE A 328 12.99 -14.64 -9.77
CA ILE A 328 12.62 -15.98 -10.24
C ILE A 328 13.78 -16.94 -9.95
N GLN A 329 13.48 -18.05 -9.28
CA GLN A 329 14.40 -19.15 -9.02
C GLN A 329 13.87 -20.43 -9.66
N ASN A 330 14.70 -21.08 -10.47
CA ASN A 330 14.35 -22.33 -11.12
C ASN A 330 14.98 -23.50 -10.37
N ILE A 331 14.15 -24.39 -9.83
CA ILE A 331 14.57 -25.59 -9.09
C ILE A 331 14.06 -26.82 -9.84
N ASN A 332 14.90 -27.39 -10.71
CA ASN A 332 14.56 -28.54 -11.55
C ASN A 332 13.27 -28.35 -12.37
N LYS A 333 12.19 -29.07 -12.02
CA LYS A 333 10.90 -29.07 -12.74
C LYS A 333 9.92 -28.00 -12.24
N TYR A 334 10.29 -27.26 -11.20
CA TYR A 334 9.43 -26.24 -10.59
C TYR A 334 10.18 -24.91 -10.52
N SER A 335 9.42 -23.82 -10.63
CA SER A 335 9.96 -22.47 -10.48
C SER A 335 9.32 -21.84 -9.26
N THR A 336 10.13 -21.33 -8.35
CA THR A 336 9.67 -20.47 -7.26
C THR A 336 9.97 -19.03 -7.63
N PHE A 337 9.13 -18.11 -7.21
CA PHE A 337 9.39 -16.71 -7.48
C PHE A 337 8.77 -15.81 -6.41
N ASP A 338 9.45 -14.70 -6.15
CA ASP A 338 9.06 -13.72 -5.15
C ASP A 338 8.70 -12.42 -5.85
N VAL A 339 7.57 -11.83 -5.45
CA VAL A 339 7.09 -10.58 -6.00
C VAL A 339 6.90 -9.58 -4.88
N GLN A 340 7.47 -8.40 -5.09
CA GLN A 340 7.24 -7.25 -4.24
C GLN A 340 6.25 -6.31 -4.93
N ILE A 341 5.12 -6.12 -4.28
CA ILE A 341 3.99 -5.31 -4.72
C ILE A 341 3.97 -4.04 -3.89
N ILE A 342 3.70 -2.89 -4.52
CA ILE A 342 3.45 -1.63 -3.85
C ILE A 342 2.07 -1.13 -4.23
N THR A 343 1.25 -0.80 -3.23
CA THR A 343 -0.04 -0.16 -3.46
C THR A 343 -0.36 0.85 -2.36
N ASN A 344 -1.21 1.81 -2.73
CA ASN A 344 -1.83 2.76 -1.80
C ASN A 344 -3.25 2.31 -1.41
N GLN A 345 -3.78 1.26 -2.04
CA GLN A 345 -5.04 0.66 -1.64
C GLN A 345 -4.75 -0.34 -0.54
N ILE A 346 -5.19 0.00 0.67
CA ILE A 346 -5.07 -0.88 1.82
C ILE A 346 -6.37 -1.65 1.92
N PRO A 347 -6.32 -2.97 2.19
CA PRO A 347 -7.51 -3.71 2.56
C PRO A 347 -8.22 -3.02 3.72
N LYS A 348 -9.55 -2.88 3.67
CA LYS A 348 -10.28 -2.36 4.83
C LYS A 348 -9.99 -3.22 6.06
N GLU A 349 -9.51 -2.55 7.09
CA GLU A 349 -9.24 -3.11 8.40
C GLU A 349 -10.47 -2.76 9.26
N ASN A 350 -11.34 -3.75 9.52
CA ASN A 350 -12.52 -3.57 10.39
C ASN A 350 -12.22 -3.89 11.86
N GLY A 351 -10.93 -4.00 12.22
CA GLY A 351 -10.52 -4.32 13.57
C GLY A 351 -11.09 -3.30 14.57
N ASN A 352 -11.67 -3.80 15.66
CA ASN A 352 -11.98 -2.93 16.78
C ASN A 352 -10.66 -2.57 17.44
N ILE A 353 -10.46 -1.31 17.87
CA ILE A 353 -9.29 -0.96 18.67
C ILE A 353 -9.53 -1.53 20.08
N PRO A 354 -8.92 -2.66 20.50
CA PRO A 354 -9.32 -3.33 21.74
C PRO A 354 -8.51 -2.85 22.94
N PHE A 355 -7.49 -2.02 22.72
CA PHE A 355 -6.45 -1.72 23.68
C PHE A 355 -7.03 -1.06 24.92
N THR A 356 -6.65 -1.59 26.09
CA THR A 356 -6.95 -0.91 27.35
C THR A 356 -6.33 0.48 27.30
N THR A 357 -7.12 1.50 27.61
CA THR A 357 -6.63 2.88 27.66
C THR A 357 -6.25 3.25 29.09
N TYR A 358 -5.08 3.86 29.26
CA TYR A 358 -4.66 4.48 30.52
C TYR A 358 -4.24 5.93 30.24
N ASN A 359 -4.86 6.88 30.95
CA ASN A 359 -4.71 8.33 30.68
C ASN A 359 -4.95 8.69 29.20
N ASN A 360 -6.01 8.15 28.59
CA ASN A 360 -6.40 8.36 27.19
C ASN A 360 -5.38 7.88 26.14
N LEU A 361 -4.38 7.08 26.53
CA LEU A 361 -3.43 6.44 25.63
C LEU A 361 -3.57 4.93 25.72
N TYR A 362 -3.33 4.24 24.62
CA TYR A 362 -3.37 2.77 24.58
C TYR A 362 -2.26 2.15 25.42
N VAL A 363 -2.53 0.97 25.98
CA VAL A 363 -1.55 0.14 26.69
C VAL A 363 -1.35 -1.15 25.90
N ASN A 364 -0.09 -1.55 25.70
CA ASN A 364 0.26 -2.79 25.01
C ASN A 364 0.23 -4.02 25.97
N ASP A 365 -0.97 -4.47 26.33
CA ASP A 365 -1.22 -5.48 27.36
C ASP A 365 -1.73 -6.84 26.84
N TRP A 366 -2.27 -6.92 25.62
CA TRP A 366 -3.01 -8.12 25.17
C TRP A 366 -2.20 -9.16 24.42
N ILE A 367 -1.02 -8.80 23.90
CA ILE A 367 -0.32 -9.63 22.92
C ILE A 367 0.78 -10.45 23.59
N TYR A 368 0.93 -11.71 23.17
CA TYR A 368 2.09 -12.50 23.53
C TYR A 368 3.35 -11.82 22.98
N THR A 369 4.13 -11.23 23.88
CA THR A 369 5.45 -10.70 23.56
C THR A 369 6.44 -11.84 23.74
N GLU A 370 7.05 -12.26 22.65
CA GLU A 370 8.04 -13.33 22.67
C GLU A 370 9.38 -12.81 23.19
N GLU A 371 9.78 -11.63 22.71
CA GLU A 371 11.05 -11.01 23.04
C GLU A 371 10.90 -9.51 23.25
N GLN A 372 11.61 -9.00 24.25
CA GLN A 372 11.76 -7.57 24.49
C GLN A 372 13.24 -7.24 24.69
N SER A 373 13.81 -6.49 23.76
CA SER A 373 15.16 -5.97 23.83
C SER A 373 15.14 -4.50 24.24
N ARG A 374 16.24 -4.05 24.86
CA ARG A 374 16.46 -2.65 25.23
C ARG A 374 17.86 -2.24 24.82
N GLU A 375 17.94 -1.12 24.12
CA GLU A 375 19.18 -0.45 23.74
C GLU A 375 19.16 0.96 24.34
N VAL A 376 20.27 1.37 24.92
CA VAL A 376 20.41 2.71 25.51
C VAL A 376 21.56 3.40 24.78
N THR A 377 21.23 4.43 24.01
CA THR A 377 22.19 5.18 23.20
C THR A 377 22.22 6.64 23.63
N GLN A 378 23.35 7.30 23.43
CA GLN A 378 23.49 8.73 23.67
C GLN A 378 24.08 9.38 22.42
N ASP A 379 23.39 10.40 21.91
CA ASP A 379 23.85 11.15 20.76
C ASP A 379 25.03 12.03 21.17
N THR A 380 26.23 11.57 20.85
CA THR A 380 27.49 12.23 21.22
C THR A 380 28.31 12.56 19.97
N ASN A 381 28.87 13.76 19.95
CA ASN A 381 29.82 14.20 18.94
C ASN A 381 31.23 14.04 19.50
N ILE A 382 31.99 13.11 18.91
CA ILE A 382 33.40 12.90 19.26
C ILE A 382 34.26 13.84 18.41
N ILE A 383 34.81 14.87 19.03
CA ILE A 383 35.72 15.82 18.40
C ILE A 383 37.14 15.29 18.58
N THR A 384 37.77 14.89 17.48
CA THR A 384 39.18 14.44 17.49
C THR A 384 40.05 15.34 16.62
N SER A 385 41.22 15.68 17.15
CA SER A 385 42.27 16.42 16.42
C SER A 385 43.25 15.50 15.68
N GLY A 386 43.04 14.19 15.71
CA GLY A 386 43.89 13.19 15.05
C GLY A 386 45.26 12.94 15.69
N MET A 387 45.73 13.82 16.59
CA MET A 387 47.02 13.70 17.29
C MET A 387 46.94 14.03 18.80
N GLY A 388 45.74 14.29 19.34
CA GLY A 388 45.50 14.67 20.74
C GLY A 388 44.37 13.90 21.41
N LEU A 389 44.03 14.29 22.64
CA LEU A 389 42.87 13.78 23.38
C LEU A 389 41.58 14.09 22.60
N PHE A 390 40.63 13.16 22.64
CA PHE A 390 39.29 13.38 22.10
C PHE A 390 38.46 14.15 23.12
N ASP A 391 37.57 15.01 22.62
CA ASP A 391 36.54 15.66 23.43
C ASP A 391 35.18 15.10 23.02
N ILE A 392 34.29 14.92 24.00
CA ILE A 392 32.93 14.42 23.77
C ILE A 392 31.98 15.56 24.08
N SER A 393 31.34 16.08 23.04
CA SER A 393 30.23 17.00 23.19
C SER A 393 28.93 16.22 23.10
N GLU A 394 28.12 16.28 24.15
CA GLU A 394 26.79 15.70 24.15
C GLU A 394 25.83 16.61 23.36
N ASN A 395 25.03 16.03 22.46
CA ASN A 395 24.00 16.78 21.76
C ASN A 395 22.73 16.94 22.61
N ARG A 396 22.52 16.08 23.62
CA ARG A 396 21.35 16.07 24.52
C ARG A 396 21.75 15.63 25.93
N PHE A 397 21.00 16.10 26.93
CA PHE A 397 21.19 15.76 28.35
C PHE A 397 20.59 14.41 28.77
N TYR A 398 19.99 13.67 27.85
CA TYR A 398 19.36 12.38 28.12
C TYR A 398 19.74 11.32 27.08
N ASN A 399 19.64 10.06 27.50
CA ASN A 399 19.91 8.90 26.65
C ASN A 399 18.64 8.50 25.90
N ASN A 400 18.75 8.13 24.64
CA ASN A 400 17.68 7.48 23.90
C ASN A 400 17.54 6.04 24.40
N ASP A 401 16.38 5.73 24.99
CA ASP A 401 15.99 4.39 25.43
C ASP A 401 15.14 3.77 24.31
N ILE A 402 15.72 2.87 23.52
CA ILE A 402 15.05 2.16 22.41
C ILE A 402 14.67 0.76 22.87
N PHE A 403 13.43 0.35 22.61
CA PHE A 403 12.89 -0.96 22.92
C PHE A 403 12.52 -1.70 21.64
N GLY A 404 13.08 -2.89 21.43
CA GLY A 404 12.62 -3.81 20.39
C GLY A 404 11.61 -4.78 21.00
N ILE A 405 10.42 -4.87 20.42
CA ILE A 405 9.36 -5.77 20.89
C ILE A 405 8.96 -6.69 19.76
N GLN A 406 8.99 -7.99 20.03
CA GLN A 406 8.50 -9.01 19.12
C GLN A 406 7.18 -9.57 19.63
N HIS A 407 6.15 -9.45 18.82
CA HIS A 407 4.81 -9.94 19.09
C HIS A 407 4.50 -11.17 18.24
N ILE A 408 3.87 -12.17 18.85
CA ILE A 408 3.20 -13.27 18.14
C ILE A 408 1.69 -13.05 18.27
N ILE A 409 1.02 -12.98 17.12
CA ILE A 409 -0.39 -12.60 17.01
C ILE A 409 -1.14 -13.72 16.29
N ASP A 410 -2.29 -14.12 16.82
CA ASP A 410 -3.21 -15.03 16.13
C ASP A 410 -3.98 -14.27 15.04
N THR A 411 -4.36 -14.95 13.96
CA THR A 411 -5.07 -14.34 12.82
C THR A 411 -6.36 -13.63 13.26
N THR A 412 -7.02 -14.12 14.31
CA THR A 412 -8.23 -13.51 14.87
C THR A 412 -8.01 -12.10 15.45
N LEU A 413 -6.82 -11.83 15.97
CA LEU A 413 -6.44 -10.54 16.59
C LEU A 413 -5.61 -9.66 15.65
N LEU A 414 -5.31 -10.13 14.44
CA LEU A 414 -4.42 -9.44 13.51
C LEU A 414 -5.02 -8.11 13.03
N GLU A 415 -6.29 -8.09 12.63
CA GLU A 415 -6.95 -6.88 12.13
C GLU A 415 -7.07 -5.82 13.23
N ASP A 416 -7.34 -6.23 14.48
CA ASP A 416 -7.37 -5.35 15.65
C ASP A 416 -5.99 -4.72 15.93
N PHE A 417 -4.93 -5.51 15.82
CA PHE A 417 -3.57 -5.02 16.00
C PHE A 417 -3.14 -4.08 14.87
N LYS A 418 -3.52 -4.38 13.63
CA LYS A 418 -3.33 -3.46 12.51
C LYS A 418 -4.08 -2.15 12.75
N ALA A 419 -5.34 -2.19 13.20
CA ALA A 419 -6.08 -0.97 13.53
C ALA A 419 -5.32 -0.08 14.53
N PHE A 420 -4.63 -0.66 15.51
CA PHE A 420 -3.75 0.08 16.42
C PHE A 420 -2.51 0.67 15.75
N ILE A 421 -1.80 -0.10 14.92
CA ILE A 421 -0.65 0.43 14.16
C ILE A 421 -1.07 1.62 13.31
N PHE A 422 -2.25 1.54 12.69
CA PHE A 422 -2.80 2.61 11.87
C PHE A 422 -3.17 3.82 12.71
N ASP A 423 -3.75 3.63 13.90
CA ASP A 423 -4.05 4.77 14.77
C ASP A 423 -2.78 5.44 15.31
N CYS A 424 -1.70 4.69 15.57
CA CYS A 424 -0.39 5.27 15.90
C CYS A 424 0.16 6.20 14.81
N ASN A 425 -0.23 5.94 13.55
CA ASN A 425 0.15 6.67 12.34
C ASN A 425 1.66 6.89 12.22
N GLY A 426 2.40 5.77 12.26
CA GLY A 426 3.86 5.77 12.27
C GLY A 426 4.42 6.26 13.59
N GLN A 427 5.39 7.17 13.53
CA GLN A 427 6.08 7.66 14.72
C GLN A 427 5.39 8.84 15.43
N GLN A 428 4.12 9.12 15.11
CA GLN A 428 3.41 10.31 15.57
C GLN A 428 2.86 10.17 16.99
N LYS A 429 2.03 9.15 17.26
CA LYS A 429 1.32 9.04 18.54
C LYS A 429 2.05 8.16 19.56
N PRO A 430 2.08 8.54 20.85
CA PRO A 430 2.62 7.71 21.90
C PRO A 430 1.61 6.68 22.41
N PHE A 431 2.12 5.65 23.07
CA PHE A 431 1.36 4.64 23.80
C PHE A 431 2.17 4.12 24.99
N TRP A 432 1.51 3.42 25.91
CA TRP A 432 2.14 2.80 27.07
C TRP A 432 2.65 1.40 26.74
N LEU A 433 3.92 1.18 27.00
CA LEU A 433 4.57 -0.13 26.95
C LEU A 433 4.78 -0.66 28.36
N LEU A 434 4.38 -1.91 28.60
CA LEU A 434 4.68 -2.60 29.84
C LEU A 434 6.13 -3.12 29.82
N SER A 435 6.86 -2.97 30.91
CA SER A 435 8.22 -3.50 31.02
C SER A 435 8.28 -5.03 31.05
N ARG A 436 7.18 -5.69 31.44
CA ARG A 436 7.02 -7.16 31.57
C ARG A 436 8.11 -7.84 32.38
N LYS A 437 8.74 -7.09 33.29
CA LYS A 437 9.77 -7.57 34.23
C LYS A 437 9.33 -7.23 35.64
N ASP A 438 9.53 -8.17 36.55
CA ASP A 438 9.37 -7.93 37.99
C ASP A 438 10.49 -7.02 38.50
N GLU A 439 10.27 -5.72 38.34
CA GLU A 439 11.24 -4.68 38.70
C GLU A 439 11.19 -4.31 40.19
N PHE A 440 10.11 -4.70 40.87
CA PHE A 440 9.94 -4.56 42.31
C PHE A 440 9.04 -5.68 42.85
N GLU A 441 9.08 -5.90 44.16
CA GLU A 441 8.24 -6.88 44.84
C GLU A 441 7.18 -6.16 45.67
N PHE A 442 5.93 -6.59 45.54
CA PHE A 442 4.82 -6.08 46.34
C PHE A 442 4.78 -6.78 47.70
N LEU A 443 5.08 -6.05 48.78
CA LEU A 443 5.11 -6.60 50.15
C LEU A 443 3.76 -6.51 50.85
N GLY A 444 2.89 -5.60 50.42
CA GLY A 444 1.55 -5.40 50.97
C GLY A 444 1.15 -3.94 51.12
N PHE A 445 0.02 -3.70 51.77
CA PHE A 445 -0.50 -2.36 52.04
C PHE A 445 0.08 -1.76 53.32
N ASN A 446 0.24 -0.43 53.34
CA ASN A 446 0.63 0.29 54.55
C ASN A 446 -0.61 0.56 55.42
N GLY A 447 -0.95 -0.41 56.28
CA GLY A 447 -2.12 -0.34 57.14
C GLY A 447 -3.43 -0.56 56.36
N THR A 448 -4.46 0.25 56.64
CA THR A 448 -5.79 0.14 55.99
C THR A 448 -5.94 1.05 54.77
N ASN A 449 -4.88 1.76 54.38
CA ASN A 449 -4.93 2.67 53.24
C ASN A 449 -4.46 1.96 51.97
N TYR A 450 -5.42 1.51 51.14
CA TYR A 450 -5.13 0.76 49.91
C TYR A 450 -4.55 1.61 48.76
N SER A 451 -4.33 2.90 48.97
CA SER A 451 -3.51 3.73 48.08
C SER A 451 -2.04 3.79 48.50
N GLN A 452 -1.67 3.26 49.66
CA GLN A 452 -0.29 3.21 50.13
C GLN A 452 0.21 1.77 50.17
N ILE A 453 1.26 1.50 49.41
CA ILE A 453 1.84 0.17 49.27
C ILE A 453 3.27 0.16 49.77
N LEU A 454 3.68 -0.95 50.37
CA LEU A 454 5.07 -1.26 50.65
C LEU A 454 5.62 -2.13 49.52
N ILE A 455 6.78 -1.75 49.02
CA ILE A 455 7.51 -2.50 47.99
C ILE A 455 8.96 -2.69 48.41
N ASP A 456 9.57 -3.75 47.91
CA ASP A 456 11.04 -3.93 47.89
C ASP A 456 11.54 -3.70 46.47
N SER A 457 12.58 -2.89 46.30
CA SER A 457 13.18 -2.68 44.98
C SER A 457 14.65 -2.29 45.07
N TYR A 458 15.46 -2.87 44.19
CA TYR A 458 16.86 -2.48 44.00
C TYR A 458 17.04 -1.12 43.31
N THR A 459 15.96 -0.49 42.85
CA THR A 459 16.01 0.85 42.25
C THR A 459 16.15 1.94 43.31
N THR A 460 16.54 3.13 42.86
CA THR A 460 16.58 4.32 43.73
C THR A 460 15.19 4.97 43.80
N ALA A 461 14.92 5.71 44.88
CA ALA A 461 13.66 6.46 45.02
C ALA A 461 13.37 7.37 43.80
N THR A 462 14.42 7.89 43.15
CA THR A 462 14.30 8.70 41.93
C THR A 462 13.69 7.95 40.75
N GLY A 463 13.80 6.63 40.69
CA GLY A 463 13.18 5.81 39.65
C GLY A 463 11.66 5.77 39.73
N PHE A 464 11.07 6.00 40.91
CA PHE A 464 9.63 6.02 41.12
C PHE A 464 9.01 7.42 41.01
N ASN A 465 9.82 8.48 41.01
CA ASN A 465 9.31 9.85 40.91
C ASN A 465 8.54 10.05 39.59
N ASP A 466 7.26 10.42 39.69
CA ASP A 466 6.34 10.54 38.54
C ASP A 466 6.28 9.27 37.66
N ALA A 467 6.56 8.10 38.23
CA ALA A 467 6.48 6.84 37.52
C ALA A 467 5.04 6.36 37.39
N HIS A 468 4.78 5.67 36.28
CA HIS A 468 3.57 4.89 36.07
C HIS A 468 3.94 3.42 36.24
N ILE A 469 3.12 2.68 36.97
CA ILE A 469 3.36 1.28 37.32
C ILE A 469 2.12 0.45 37.05
N TYR A 470 2.32 -0.84 36.84
CA TYR A 470 1.23 -1.80 36.68
C TYR A 470 1.36 -2.94 37.68
N PHE A 471 0.21 -3.51 38.04
CA PHE A 471 0.08 -4.75 38.81
C PHE A 471 -0.73 -5.72 37.97
N LEU A 472 -0.23 -6.95 37.80
CA LEU A 472 -0.98 -8.07 37.27
C LEU A 472 -1.52 -8.88 38.45
N ASP A 473 -2.83 -9.06 38.52
CA ASP A 473 -3.44 -9.90 39.55
C ASP A 473 -3.37 -11.40 39.18
N ALA A 474 -3.73 -12.26 40.13
CA ALA A 474 -3.80 -13.71 39.92
C ALA A 474 -4.94 -14.17 39.00
N GLU A 475 -5.89 -13.28 38.70
CA GLU A 475 -7.01 -13.52 37.79
C GLU A 475 -6.65 -13.14 36.34
N GLY A 476 -5.51 -12.46 36.12
CA GLY A 476 -5.02 -12.01 34.83
C GLY A 476 -5.39 -10.56 34.47
N ASN A 477 -5.96 -9.77 35.39
CA ASN A 477 -6.30 -8.36 35.15
C ASN A 477 -5.11 -7.44 35.46
N TYR A 478 -4.97 -6.40 34.63
CA TYR A 478 -3.99 -5.34 34.83
C TYR A 478 -4.59 -4.16 35.60
N HIS A 479 -3.84 -3.66 36.58
CA HIS A 479 -4.14 -2.42 37.30
C HIS A 479 -3.04 -1.39 37.10
N PHE A 480 -3.35 -0.32 36.37
CA PHE A 480 -2.41 0.77 36.06
C PHE A 480 -2.54 1.90 37.08
N ARG A 481 -1.41 2.40 37.61
CA ARG A 481 -1.37 3.43 38.66
C ARG A 481 -0.26 4.43 38.45
N LYS A 482 -0.48 5.68 38.87
CA LYS A 482 0.54 6.72 38.94
C LYS A 482 1.06 6.82 40.37
N VAL A 483 2.38 6.89 40.53
CA VAL A 483 3.02 7.17 41.81
C VAL A 483 2.98 8.68 42.08
N THR A 484 2.40 9.06 43.22
CA THR A 484 2.22 10.47 43.61
C THR A 484 3.19 10.91 44.70
N ASN A 485 3.59 10.00 45.59
CA ASN A 485 4.60 10.24 46.62
C ASN A 485 5.40 8.97 46.93
N ILE A 486 6.65 9.12 47.35
CA ILE A 486 7.55 8.04 47.75
C ILE A 486 8.19 8.37 49.09
N ASP A 487 8.07 7.47 50.05
CA ASP A 487 8.75 7.56 51.34
C ASP A 487 9.73 6.39 51.49
N ASN A 488 10.99 6.67 51.83
CA ASN A 488 11.99 5.64 52.04
C ASN A 488 11.94 5.14 53.49
N THR A 489 11.71 3.84 53.67
CA THR A 489 11.46 3.23 54.99
C THR A 489 12.68 2.47 55.54
N ALA A 490 13.79 2.41 54.76
CA ALA A 490 15.07 1.70 54.97
C ALA A 490 15.20 0.32 54.27
N ASN A 491 16.44 -0.07 53.94
CA ASN A 491 16.83 -1.35 53.31
C ASN A 491 16.10 -1.67 51.99
N TYR A 492 16.19 -0.78 50.99
CA TYR A 492 15.55 -0.96 49.66
C TYR A 492 14.01 -1.05 49.69
N ASN A 493 13.39 -0.88 50.86
CA ASN A 493 11.95 -0.82 51.00
C ASN A 493 11.43 0.61 50.88
N PHE A 494 10.44 0.79 50.00
CA PHE A 494 9.78 2.06 49.75
C PHE A 494 8.29 1.95 50.06
N THR A 495 7.73 3.01 50.62
CA THR A 495 6.30 3.22 50.67
C THR A 495 5.90 4.10 49.50
N LEU A 496 5.11 3.57 48.56
CA LEU A 496 4.57 4.34 47.44
C LEU A 496 3.14 4.75 47.73
N THR A 497 2.80 6.01 47.46
CA THR A 497 1.42 6.51 47.45
C THR A 497 0.93 6.57 46.01
N LEU A 498 -0.16 5.87 45.71
CA LEU A 498 -0.78 5.76 44.39
C LEU A 498 -1.87 6.81 44.20
N ASP A 499 -2.14 7.16 42.95
CA ASP A 499 -3.23 8.04 42.54
C ASP A 499 -4.63 7.48 42.87
N THR A 500 -4.83 6.19 42.66
CA THR A 500 -6.08 5.48 42.95
C THR A 500 -5.80 4.23 43.78
N ALA A 501 -6.65 3.94 44.75
CA ALA A 501 -6.52 2.74 45.58
C ALA A 501 -6.59 1.44 44.74
N LEU A 502 -5.87 0.42 45.19
CA LEU A 502 -6.02 -0.95 44.70
C LEU A 502 -7.13 -1.66 45.50
N ALA A 503 -7.60 -2.81 45.00
CA ALA A 503 -8.54 -3.65 45.73
C ALA A 503 -7.88 -4.20 47.00
N SER A 504 -8.64 -4.28 48.09
CA SER A 504 -8.12 -4.69 49.41
C SER A 504 -7.63 -6.14 49.48
N ASP A 505 -8.12 -6.96 48.55
CA ASP A 505 -7.91 -8.40 48.41
C ASP A 505 -7.09 -8.75 47.15
N ILE A 506 -6.43 -7.77 46.53
CA ILE A 506 -5.61 -8.00 45.34
C ILE A 506 -4.48 -9.01 45.64
N SER A 507 -4.42 -10.05 44.82
CA SER A 507 -3.31 -11.01 44.81
C SER A 507 -2.39 -10.68 43.64
N VAL A 508 -1.31 -9.95 43.91
CA VAL A 508 -0.36 -9.50 42.88
C VAL A 508 0.55 -10.64 42.45
N VAL A 509 0.59 -10.93 41.15
CA VAL A 509 1.48 -11.92 40.52
C VAL A 509 2.70 -11.27 39.89
N GLN A 510 2.51 -10.13 39.23
CA GLN A 510 3.58 -9.44 38.53
C GLN A 510 3.48 -7.93 38.79
N THR A 511 4.63 -7.27 38.88
CA THR A 511 4.67 -5.79 38.91
C THR A 511 5.74 -5.24 37.99
N GLY A 512 5.55 -4.03 37.49
CA GLY A 512 6.57 -3.39 36.66
C GLY A 512 6.24 -1.95 36.31
N PHE A 513 7.16 -1.30 35.61
CA PHE A 513 6.95 0.05 35.09
C PHE A 513 6.14 0.06 33.80
N MET A 514 5.35 1.12 33.66
CA MET A 514 4.77 1.53 32.39
C MET A 514 5.66 2.62 31.77
N LEU A 515 6.12 2.34 30.57
CA LEU A 515 7.01 3.19 29.81
C LEU A 515 6.20 3.90 28.74
N LEU A 516 6.20 5.23 28.76
CA LEU A 516 5.61 6.00 27.66
C LEU A 516 6.56 5.91 26.47
N VAL A 517 6.11 5.30 25.39
CA VAL A 517 6.90 5.09 24.19
C VAL A 517 6.12 5.54 22.96
N ARG A 518 6.80 5.58 21.82
CA ARG A 518 6.21 5.71 20.49
C ARG A 518 6.98 4.82 19.53
N LEU A 519 6.45 4.56 18.34
CA LEU A 519 7.22 3.88 17.31
C LEU A 519 8.46 4.71 16.92
N ASN A 520 9.59 4.04 16.76
CA ASN A 520 10.87 4.59 16.33
C ASN A 520 11.11 4.39 14.83
N SER A 521 10.19 3.71 14.14
CA SER A 521 10.22 3.44 12.71
C SER A 521 8.85 3.72 12.12
N ASP A 522 8.81 4.33 10.94
CA ASP A 522 7.59 4.47 10.14
C ASP A 522 7.24 3.19 9.37
N ILE A 523 8.10 2.17 9.39
CA ILE A 523 7.86 0.88 8.75
C ILE A 523 7.54 -0.14 9.83
N VAL A 524 6.40 -0.81 9.67
CA VAL A 524 6.01 -1.99 10.43
C VAL A 524 5.84 -3.16 9.47
N THR A 525 6.48 -4.29 9.78
CA THR A 525 6.40 -5.51 8.99
C THR A 525 5.73 -6.62 9.79
N ILE A 526 4.76 -7.28 9.16
CA ILE A 526 4.05 -8.45 9.66
C ILE A 526 4.50 -9.64 8.80
N GLU A 527 4.99 -10.68 9.44
CA GLU A 527 5.46 -11.92 8.79
C GLU A 527 4.59 -13.10 9.22
N ASP A 528 4.17 -13.92 8.26
CA ASP A 528 3.40 -15.12 8.57
C ASP A 528 4.37 -16.25 8.95
N ILE A 529 4.29 -16.72 10.21
CA ILE A 529 5.02 -17.93 10.66
C ILE A 529 4.23 -19.18 10.27
N SER A 530 2.91 -19.12 10.41
CA SER A 530 1.99 -20.20 10.07
C SER A 530 0.67 -19.62 9.56
N SER A 531 -0.23 -20.47 9.08
CA SER A 531 -1.56 -20.05 8.62
C SER A 531 -2.45 -19.42 9.70
N ARG A 532 -2.01 -19.44 10.97
CA ARG A 532 -2.74 -18.86 12.10
C ARG A 532 -1.93 -17.85 12.90
N THR A 533 -0.61 -17.78 12.72
CA THR A 533 0.26 -17.02 13.61
C THR A 533 1.18 -16.10 12.84
N HIS A 534 1.18 -14.84 13.25
CA HIS A 534 1.91 -13.75 12.64
C HIS A 534 2.94 -13.21 13.63
N LYS A 535 4.11 -12.85 13.12
CA LYS A 535 5.18 -12.21 13.86
C LYS A 535 5.25 -10.75 13.47
N VAL A 536 5.33 -9.88 14.47
CA VAL A 536 5.51 -8.45 14.26
C VAL A 536 6.65 -7.95 15.13
N ASN A 537 7.57 -7.21 14.52
CA ASN A 537 8.65 -6.54 15.23
C ASN A 537 8.38 -5.04 15.26
N LEU A 538 8.33 -4.47 16.47
CA LEU A 538 8.19 -3.05 16.69
C LEU A 538 9.48 -2.51 17.34
N SER A 539 9.99 -1.40 16.82
CA SER A 539 11.01 -0.61 17.51
C SER A 539 10.33 0.61 18.11
N CYS A 540 10.51 0.83 19.40
CA CYS A 540 9.86 1.89 20.15
C CYS A 540 10.89 2.77 20.84
N LEU A 541 10.72 4.08 20.80
CA LEU A 541 11.55 5.05 21.51
C LEU A 541 10.78 5.53 22.76
N ARG A 542 11.43 5.48 23.92
CA ARG A 542 10.87 6.04 25.16
C ARG A 542 10.86 7.56 25.12
N LEU A 543 9.74 8.14 25.52
CA LEU A 543 9.60 9.58 25.68
C LEU A 543 10.12 10.03 27.04
N HIS A 544 11.01 11.03 27.01
CA HIS A 544 11.55 11.64 28.22
C HIS A 544 10.65 12.76 28.73
N ARG A 545 10.83 13.13 30.01
CA ARG A 545 9.97 14.08 30.74
C ARG A 545 9.75 15.40 30.00
N GLU A 546 10.75 15.87 29.26
CA GLU A 546 10.71 17.11 28.47
C GLU A 546 9.85 16.99 27.20
N GLU A 547 9.66 15.77 26.69
CA GLU A 547 8.84 15.44 25.52
C GLU A 547 7.40 15.02 25.89
N LYS A 548 7.08 14.92 27.19
CA LYS A 548 5.76 14.46 27.70
C LYS A 548 4.66 15.52 27.66
N GLU A 549 4.97 16.78 27.36
CA GLU A 549 3.96 17.86 27.26
C GLU A 549 3.26 17.93 25.89
N LEU A 550 3.03 16.77 25.26
CA LEU A 550 2.26 16.64 24.02
C LEU A 550 0.75 16.83 24.25
#